data_AF-A0A920DZ16-F1
#
_entry.id   AF-A0A920DZ16-F1
#
_cell.length_a   1.000
_cell.length_b   1.000
_cell.length_c   1.000
_cell.angle_alpha   90.00
_cell.angle_beta   90.00
_cell.angle_gamma   90.00
#
_symmetry.space_group_name_H-M   'P 1'
#
loop_
_entity.id
_entity.type
_entity.pdbx_description
1 polymer ?
#
loop_
_entity_poly.entity_id
_entity_poly.type
_entity_poly.pdbx_seq_one_letter_code
_entity_poly.pdbx_strand_id
1 'polypeptide(L)'
;MLNYLFCLDKNYNKQLLISLNSLNFYSKSKFNVYIIHKDPASLDDLMKRFNIKFDKIAKFNTYQFDDSNFNFPNLENNHISEATYYRFFIDDFIEENIEQLIYLDCDILCLNEPDDLLIEVS
;
A
#
# COMPACT_ATOMS: atom_id res chain seq x y z
N MET A 1 -6.69 -14.80 5.08
CA MET A 1 -5.35 -14.18 5.12
C MET A 1 -5.55 -12.72 4.77
N LEU A 2 -4.95 -11.79 5.52
CA LEU A 2 -5.20 -10.36 5.32
C LEU A 2 -4.57 -9.87 4.01
N ASN A 3 -5.27 -8.97 3.33
CA ASN A 3 -4.84 -8.31 2.10
C ASN A 3 -4.82 -6.79 2.37
N TYR A 4 -3.63 -6.20 2.40
CA TYR A 4 -3.48 -4.76 2.60
C TYR A 4 -3.29 -4.05 1.27
N LEU A 5 -3.96 -2.92 1.11
CA LEU A 5 -3.84 -2.03 -0.03
C LEU A 5 -3.26 -0.67 0.39
N PHE A 6 -2.30 -0.19 -0.39
CA PHE A 6 -1.73 1.14 -0.27
C PHE A 6 -1.81 1.89 -1.61
N CYS A 7 -2.04 3.20 -1.56
CA CYS A 7 -2.00 4.10 -2.71
C CYS A 7 -1.03 5.23 -2.41
N LEU A 8 0.02 5.41 -3.22
CA LEU A 8 1.05 6.42 -2.93
C LEU A 8 1.86 6.83 -4.16
N ASP A 9 2.70 7.85 -3.97
CA ASP A 9 3.78 8.22 -4.88
C ASP A 9 5.15 8.05 -4.21
N LYS A 10 6.20 8.36 -4.98
CA LYS A 10 7.60 8.24 -4.53
C LYS A 10 7.93 9.00 -3.25
N ASN A 11 7.19 10.05 -2.89
CA ASN A 11 7.45 10.87 -1.71
C ASN A 11 7.13 10.12 -0.41
N TYR A 12 6.33 9.05 -0.50
CA TYR A 12 5.88 8.26 0.63
C TYR A 12 6.51 6.87 0.71
N ASN A 13 7.46 6.53 -0.19
CA ASN A 13 8.11 5.21 -0.19
C ASN A 13 8.73 4.85 1.15
N LYS A 14 9.38 5.80 1.84
CA LYS A 14 10.01 5.54 3.13
C LYS A 14 8.97 5.26 4.21
N GLN A 15 7.91 6.05 4.22
CA GLN A 15 6.79 5.95 5.15
C GLN A 15 6.12 4.58 4.98
N LEU A 16 5.81 4.19 3.74
CA LEU A 16 5.26 2.88 3.42
C LEU A 16 6.14 1.75 3.97
N LEU A 17 7.44 1.80 3.72
CA LEU A 17 8.36 0.75 4.19
C LEU A 17 8.42 0.68 5.72
N ILE A 18 8.30 1.81 6.41
CA ILE A 18 8.20 1.86 7.88
C ILE A 18 6.88 1.24 8.34
N SER A 19 5.75 1.60 7.73
CA SER A 19 4.43 1.04 8.02
C SER A 19 4.42 -0.47 7.80
N LEU A 20 4.90 -0.94 6.66
CA LEU A 20 5.02 -2.37 6.34
C LEU A 20 5.95 -3.10 7.30
N ASN A 21 7.06 -2.48 7.73
CA ASN A 21 7.94 -3.08 8.73
C ASN A 21 7.23 -3.25 10.07
N SER A 22 6.43 -2.26 10.50
CA SER A 22 5.64 -2.37 11.73
C SER A 22 4.58 -3.47 11.63
N LEU A 23 3.86 -3.58 10.52
CA LEU A 23 2.90 -4.66 10.25
C LEU A 23 3.59 -6.02 10.24
N ASN A 24 4.72 -6.13 9.53
CA ASN A 24 5.53 -7.36 9.47
C ASN A 24 6.02 -7.78 10.87
N PHE A 25 6.38 -6.83 11.72
CA PHE A 25 6.81 -7.13 13.08
C PHE A 25 5.66 -7.65 13.95
N TYR A 26 4.52 -6.96 13.97
CA TYR A 26 3.43 -7.26 14.91
C TYR A 26 2.42 -8.31 14.44
N SER A 27 2.22 -8.53 13.14
CA SER A 27 1.22 -9.49 12.63
C SER A 27 1.54 -10.91 13.09
N LYS A 28 0.53 -11.71 13.47
CA LYS A 28 0.75 -13.13 13.80
C LYS A 28 0.95 -13.97 12.54
N SER A 29 0.11 -13.71 11.55
CA SER A 29 0.00 -14.48 10.32
C SER A 29 0.77 -13.81 9.18
N LYS A 30 0.98 -14.57 8.11
CA LYS A 30 1.39 -13.96 6.84
C LYS A 30 0.23 -13.14 6.25
N PHE A 31 0.57 -12.15 5.44
CA PHE A 31 -0.39 -11.28 4.76
C PHE A 31 0.09 -10.90 3.36
N ASN A 32 -0.82 -10.42 2.52
CA ASN A 32 -0.52 -9.92 1.20
C ASN A 32 -0.50 -8.38 1.20
N VAL A 33 0.32 -7.81 0.33
CA VAL A 33 0.45 -6.37 0.14
C VAL A 33 0.27 -6.06 -1.34
N TYR A 34 -0.66 -5.15 -1.61
CA TYR A 34 -0.97 -4.59 -2.92
C TYR A 34 -0.72 -3.09 -2.88
N ILE A 35 -0.04 -2.56 -3.88
CA ILE A 35 0.39 -1.16 -3.89
C ILE A 35 0.07 -0.56 -5.26
N ILE A 36 -0.80 0.44 -5.29
CA ILE A 36 -1.03 1.26 -6.48
C ILE A 36 -0.11 2.48 -6.36
N HIS A 37 0.80 2.65 -7.32
CA HIS A 37 1.91 3.59 -7.19
C HIS A 37 2.21 4.31 -8.51
N LYS A 38 2.49 5.61 -8.48
CA LYS A 38 2.81 6.41 -9.70
C LYS A 38 4.09 5.93 -10.41
N ASP A 39 5.14 5.71 -9.63
CA ASP A 39 6.47 5.26 -10.08
C ASP A 39 6.98 4.06 -9.25
N PRO A 40 6.48 2.82 -9.48
CA PRO A 40 6.84 1.66 -8.66
C PRO A 40 8.34 1.34 -8.65
N ALA A 41 9.06 1.67 -9.73
CA ALA A 41 10.50 1.47 -9.81
C ALA A 41 11.26 2.22 -8.70
N SER A 42 10.77 3.40 -8.30
CA SER A 42 11.35 4.16 -7.20
C SER A 42 11.28 3.43 -5.85
N LEU A 43 10.24 2.62 -5.62
CA LEU A 43 10.09 1.80 -4.42
C LEU A 43 11.02 0.59 -4.46
N ASP A 44 11.06 -0.10 -5.61
CA ASP A 44 11.93 -1.25 -5.83
C ASP A 44 13.41 -0.89 -5.66
N ASP A 45 13.84 0.25 -6.21
CA ASP A 45 15.20 0.75 -6.08
C ASP A 45 15.55 1.05 -4.62
N LEU A 46 14.60 1.62 -3.87
CA LEU A 46 14.79 1.90 -2.45
C LEU A 46 14.93 0.60 -1.64
N MET A 47 14.05 -0.38 -1.88
CA MET A 47 14.10 -1.69 -1.23
C MET A 47 15.41 -2.42 -1.53
N LYS A 48 15.86 -2.43 -2.79
CA LYS A 48 17.14 -3.03 -3.21
C LYS A 48 18.33 -2.32 -2.55
N ARG A 49 18.35 -0.99 -2.57
CA ARG A 49 19.44 -0.18 -1.99
C ARG A 49 19.66 -0.48 -0.52
N PHE A 50 18.60 -0.71 0.24
CA PHE A 50 18.67 -0.98 1.68
C PHE A 50 18.50 -2.46 2.04
N ASN A 51 18.46 -3.36 1.03
CA ASN A 51 18.26 -4.80 1.19
C ASN A 51 17.07 -5.13 2.12
N ILE A 52 15.95 -4.43 1.92
CA ILE A 52 14.75 -4.56 2.75
C ILE A 52 14.05 -5.88 2.43
N LYS A 53 13.69 -6.62 3.47
CA LYS A 53 12.99 -7.91 3.37
C LYS A 53 11.92 -7.98 4.45
N PHE A 54 10.85 -8.71 4.14
CA PHE A 54 9.73 -8.92 5.05
C PHE A 54 9.42 -10.43 5.11
N ASP A 55 9.42 -10.99 6.32
CA ASP A 55 9.24 -12.43 6.51
C ASP A 55 7.75 -12.85 6.49
N LYS A 56 6.86 -11.93 6.87
CA LYS A 56 5.41 -12.16 6.95
C LYS A 56 4.64 -11.68 5.72
N ILE A 57 5.29 -11.00 4.78
CA ILE A 57 4.65 -10.67 3.51
C ILE A 57 4.72 -11.89 2.58
N ALA A 58 3.57 -12.50 2.29
CA ALA A 58 3.45 -13.66 1.40
C ALA A 58 3.43 -13.25 -0.08
N LYS A 59 2.76 -12.15 -0.41
CA LYS A 59 2.73 -11.53 -1.75
C LYS A 59 2.98 -10.04 -1.61
N PHE A 60 3.79 -9.50 -2.52
CA PHE A 60 4.09 -8.07 -2.60
C PHE A 60 3.92 -7.66 -4.06
N ASN A 61 2.77 -7.07 -4.38
CA ASN A 61 2.41 -6.66 -5.73
C ASN A 61 2.39 -5.14 -5.83
N THR A 62 3.07 -4.60 -6.82
CA THR A 62 3.06 -3.19 -7.17
C THR A 62 2.43 -3.00 -8.54
N TYR A 63 1.56 -2.00 -8.66
CA TYR A 63 0.88 -1.63 -9.88
C TYR A 63 1.22 -0.19 -10.21
N GLN A 64 1.63 0.07 -11.44
CA GLN A 64 1.86 1.43 -11.90
C GLN A 64 0.52 2.09 -12.23
N PHE A 65 0.23 3.22 -11.60
CA PHE A 65 -0.90 4.05 -11.98
C PHE A 65 -0.53 4.92 -13.17
N ASP A 66 -1.30 4.84 -14.25
CA ASP A 66 -1.16 5.70 -15.43
C ASP A 66 -2.22 6.81 -15.38
N ASP A 67 -1.76 8.03 -15.12
CA ASP A 67 -2.59 9.23 -15.03
C ASP A 67 -2.77 9.95 -16.38
N SER A 68 -2.17 9.46 -17.47
CA SER A 68 -2.11 10.17 -18.76
C SER A 68 -3.46 10.57 -19.34
N ASN A 69 -4.52 9.83 -19.01
CA ASN A 69 -5.89 10.07 -19.49
C ASN A 69 -6.77 10.83 -18.48
N PHE A 70 -6.23 11.21 -17.33
CA PHE A 70 -6.98 11.80 -16.23
C PHE A 70 -6.52 13.22 -15.92
N ASN A 71 -7.49 14.11 -15.71
CA ASN A 71 -7.23 15.43 -15.16
C ASN A 71 -7.86 15.49 -13.76
N PHE A 72 -7.04 15.21 -12.75
CA PHE A 72 -7.53 15.19 -11.37
C PHE A 72 -7.80 16.62 -10.88
N PRO A 73 -8.97 16.88 -10.27
CA PRO A 73 -9.28 18.20 -9.76
C PRO A 73 -8.42 18.52 -8.53
N ASN A 74 -8.36 19.81 -8.16
CA ASN A 74 -7.85 20.27 -6.85
C ASN A 74 -6.40 19.88 -6.49
N LEU A 75 -5.54 19.61 -7.47
CA LEU A 75 -4.12 19.32 -7.23
C LEU A 75 -3.27 20.56 -6.89
N GLU A 76 -3.70 21.76 -7.30
CA GLU A 76 -2.96 23.01 -7.07
C GLU A 76 -3.33 23.64 -5.71
N ASN A 77 -2.31 24.06 -4.94
CA ASN A 77 -2.42 24.77 -3.65
C ASN A 77 -3.28 24.08 -2.57
N ASN A 78 -3.45 22.76 -2.65
CA ASN A 78 -4.22 21.99 -1.67
C ASN A 78 -3.39 20.87 -1.04
N HIS A 79 -3.88 20.33 0.08
CA HIS A 79 -3.26 19.20 0.79
C HIS A 79 -3.53 17.84 0.12
N ILE A 80 -4.31 17.80 -0.97
CA ILE A 80 -4.67 16.56 -1.67
C ILE A 80 -3.59 16.26 -2.71
N SER A 81 -2.84 15.18 -2.50
CA SER A 81 -1.92 14.66 -3.52
C SER A 81 -2.68 13.90 -4.60
N GLU A 82 -2.11 13.81 -5.79
CA GLU A 82 -2.64 12.98 -6.87
C GLU A 82 -2.85 11.52 -6.45
N ALA A 83 -1.93 10.97 -5.65
CA ALA A 83 -2.03 9.61 -5.13
C ALA A 83 -3.28 9.37 -4.26
N THR A 84 -3.90 10.43 -3.74
CA THR A 84 -5.20 10.34 -3.05
C THR A 84 -6.27 9.77 -3.98
N TYR A 85 -6.22 10.08 -5.28
CA TYR A 85 -7.23 9.66 -6.26
C TYR A 85 -7.09 8.20 -6.68
N TYR A 86 -5.92 7.58 -6.52
CA TYR A 86 -5.68 6.20 -6.98
C TYR A 86 -6.64 5.19 -6.32
N ARG A 87 -7.10 5.47 -5.10
CA ARG A 87 -8.08 4.63 -4.37
C ARG A 87 -9.44 4.53 -5.07
N PHE A 88 -9.78 5.42 -6.00
CA PHE A 88 -11.02 5.32 -6.76
C PHE A 88 -10.95 4.30 -7.91
N PHE A 89 -9.75 3.81 -8.22
CA PHE A 89 -9.49 2.90 -9.33
C PHE A 89 -9.06 1.52 -8.84
N ILE A 90 -9.34 1.17 -7.58
CA ILE A 90 -8.92 -0.10 -6.97
C ILE A 90 -9.37 -1.29 -7.82
N ASP A 91 -10.61 -1.24 -8.33
CA ASP A 91 -11.23 -2.29 -9.13
C ASP A 91 -10.49 -2.53 -10.46
N ASP A 92 -9.71 -1.56 -10.96
CA ASP A 92 -8.92 -1.71 -12.19
C ASP A 92 -7.62 -2.51 -11.96
N PHE A 93 -7.17 -2.64 -10.70
CA PHE A 93 -5.89 -3.26 -10.35
C PHE A 93 -6.00 -4.54 -9.53
N ILE A 94 -7.06 -4.69 -8.75
CA ILE A 94 -7.22 -5.79 -7.80
C ILE A 94 -8.06 -6.90 -8.42
N GLU A 95 -7.59 -8.15 -8.29
CA GLU A 95 -8.29 -9.32 -8.80
C GLU A 95 -9.67 -9.51 -8.12
N GLU A 96 -10.70 -9.86 -8.90
CA GLU A 96 -12.07 -10.09 -8.41
C GLU A 96 -12.20 -11.24 -7.38
N ASN A 97 -11.18 -12.08 -7.26
CA ASN A 97 -11.14 -13.21 -6.32
C ASN A 97 -10.73 -12.79 -4.89
N ILE A 98 -10.39 -11.53 -4.66
CA ILE A 98 -10.05 -11.02 -3.33
C ILE A 98 -11.34 -10.61 -2.61
N GLU A 99 -11.83 -11.47 -1.72
CA GLU A 99 -13.08 -11.24 -0.98
C GLU A 99 -13.00 -10.02 -0.03
N GLN A 100 -11.83 -9.74 0.54
CA GLN A 100 -11.62 -8.71 1.54
C GLN A 100 -10.29 -7.97 1.33
N LEU A 101 -10.36 -6.64 1.34
CA LEU A 101 -9.21 -5.75 1.16
C LEU A 101 -9.22 -4.64 2.21
N ILE A 102 -8.09 -4.45 2.89
CA ILE A 102 -7.93 -3.45 3.94
C ILE A 102 -7.07 -2.32 3.40
N TYR A 103 -7.69 -1.19 3.11
CA TYR A 103 -6.97 0.03 2.73
C TYR A 103 -6.33 0.68 3.96
N LEU A 104 -5.05 1.02 3.87
CA LEU A 104 -4.31 1.73 4.90
C LEU A 104 -3.53 2.90 4.28
N ASP A 105 -3.46 4.01 5.01
CA ASP A 105 -2.56 5.10 4.63
C ASP A 105 -1.10 4.65 4.84
N CYS A 106 -0.22 5.13 3.97
CA CYS A 106 1.19 4.72 3.92
C CYS A 106 2.06 5.32 5.04
N ASP A 107 1.50 6.16 5.93
CA ASP A 107 2.21 6.86 7.00
C ASP A 107 1.71 6.49 8.41
N ILE A 108 1.11 5.31 8.55
CA ILE A 108 0.67 4.76 9.84
C ILE A 108 1.73 3.88 10.50
N LEU A 109 1.57 3.64 11.80
CA LEU A 109 2.36 2.65 12.55
C LEU A 109 1.45 1.64 13.24
N CYS A 110 1.69 0.36 12.97
CA CYS A 110 1.10 -0.73 13.74
C CYS A 110 1.87 -0.87 15.05
N LEU A 111 1.17 -0.69 16.19
CA LEU A 111 1.80 -0.75 17.52
C LEU A 111 1.49 -2.03 18.28
N ASN A 112 0.48 -2.79 17.82
CA ASN A 112 0.03 -4.03 18.41
C ASN A 112 -0.30 -5.03 17.31
N GLU A 113 -0.56 -6.26 17.70
CA GLU A 113 -1.00 -7.33 16.82
C GLU A 113 -2.39 -7.02 16.21
N PRO A 114 -2.53 -6.94 14.87
CA PRO A 114 -3.76 -6.49 14.23
C PRO A 114 -4.67 -7.62 13.73
N ASP A 115 -4.22 -8.88 13.65
CA ASP A 115 -4.90 -9.93 12.90
C ASP A 115 -6.29 -10.22 13.47
N ASP A 116 -6.40 -10.45 14.78
CA ASP A 116 -7.67 -10.83 15.41
C ASP A 116 -8.73 -9.72 15.23
N LEU A 117 -8.31 -8.46 15.41
CA LEU A 117 -9.17 -7.29 15.24
C LEU A 117 -9.64 -7.14 13.79
N LEU A 118 -8.71 -7.25 12.84
CA LEU A 118 -9.03 -7.04 11.43
C LEU A 118 -9.87 -8.18 10.88
N ILE A 119 -9.59 -9.44 11.26
CA ILE A 119 -10.39 -10.60 10.83
C ILE A 119 -11.83 -10.50 11.33
N GLU A 120 -12.09 -9.97 12.53
CA GLU A 120 -13.45 -9.83 13.07
C GLU A 120 -14.31 -8.83 12.27
N VAL A 121 -13.68 -7.78 11.73
CA VAL A 121 -14.39 -6.71 11.00
C VAL A 121 -14.32 -6.87 9.47
N SER A 122 -13.59 -7.88 8.98
CA SER A 122 -13.53 -8.22 7.56
C SER A 122 -14.67 -9.14 7.20
#